data_AF-A0A922P0H8-F1
#
_entry.id   AF-A0A922P0H8-F1
#
_cell.length_a   1.000
_cell.length_b   1.000
_cell.length_c   1.000
_cell.angle_alpha   90.00
_cell.angle_beta   90.00
_cell.angle_gamma   90.00
#
_symmetry.space_group_name_H-M   'P 1'
#
loop_
_entity.id
_entity.type
_entity.pdbx_description
1 polymer ?
#
loop_
_entity_poly.entity_id
_entity_poly.type
_entity_poly.pdbx_seq_one_letter_code
_entity_poly.pdbx_strand_id
1 'polypeptide(L)'
;MSGELGLRPTDMARSEYLSLDTGVGNLLAHDIVEHINGISAIGTVTDELEALAVVMIVRNNYAAVVTEEDLAYDVIECFRYYNPKTKAPVTHKHKIFEDAIEQILDLATEKVSSEIDDYCAETWERFRYLARAHMRIGTRKFFKKYPSNCAEAEAYETFCSIQKAVQNTEIYDGARYQLNVVDTVCTIHSLYEDY
;
A
#
# COMPACT_ATOMS: atom_id res chain seq x y z
N MET A 1 10.67 2.08 21.18
CA MET A 1 11.72 1.18 20.64
C MET A 1 11.37 -0.28 20.97
N SER A 2 10.95 -1.05 19.97
CA SER A 2 10.49 -2.45 20.09
C SER A 2 11.60 -3.48 20.28
N GLY A 3 12.88 -3.12 20.14
CA GLY A 3 14.01 -4.03 20.37
C GLY A 3 14.20 -5.12 19.29
N GLU A 4 13.47 -5.05 18.19
CA GLU A 4 13.58 -5.97 17.07
C GLU A 4 14.52 -5.41 15.98
N LEU A 5 15.38 -6.28 15.44
CA LEU A 5 16.30 -5.98 14.33
C LEU A 5 15.53 -6.00 13.00
N GLY A 6 15.70 -4.98 12.16
CA GLY A 6 15.10 -4.97 10.84
C GLY A 6 15.47 -3.77 9.96
N LEU A 7 15.16 -3.86 8.67
CA LEU A 7 15.38 -2.80 7.69
C LEU A 7 14.25 -1.76 7.75
N ARG A 8 14.63 -0.48 7.73
CA ARG A 8 13.71 0.65 7.65
C ARG A 8 14.20 1.67 6.61
N PRO A 9 13.34 2.13 5.68
CA PRO A 9 13.68 3.22 4.78
C PRO A 9 13.88 4.55 5.54
N THR A 10 14.91 5.31 5.18
CA THR A 10 15.27 6.57 5.85
C THR A 10 14.20 7.66 5.76
N ASP A 11 13.36 7.59 4.73
CA ASP A 11 12.40 8.65 4.39
C ASP A 11 11.02 8.45 5.03
N MET A 12 10.87 7.38 5.83
CA MET A 12 9.60 7.00 6.45
C MET A 12 9.39 7.77 7.76
N ALA A 13 8.37 8.64 7.80
CA ALA A 13 8.00 9.40 9.00
C ALA A 13 7.82 8.46 10.21
N ARG A 14 8.28 8.88 11.40
CA ARG A 14 8.34 8.10 12.64
C ARG A 14 6.98 7.56 13.11
N SER A 15 6.49 6.48 12.51
CA SER A 15 5.70 5.46 13.18
C SER A 15 6.65 4.39 13.69
N GLU A 16 6.54 4.01 14.97
CA GLU A 16 7.43 3.01 15.61
C GLU A 16 7.05 1.56 15.25
N TYR A 17 5.96 1.33 14.51
CA TYR A 17 5.35 0.00 14.38
C TYR A 17 5.08 -0.49 12.95
N LEU A 18 5.25 0.35 11.91
CA LEU A 18 4.61 0.08 10.61
C LEU A 18 5.52 -0.47 9.49
N SER A 19 6.80 -0.76 9.70
CA SER A 19 7.66 -1.09 8.55
C SER A 19 8.97 -1.81 8.89
N LEU A 20 9.03 -2.50 10.04
CA LEU A 20 10.26 -3.19 10.43
C LEU A 20 10.32 -4.55 9.74
N ASP A 21 11.10 -4.65 8.66
CA ASP A 21 11.33 -5.94 8.02
C ASP A 21 12.47 -6.69 8.71
N THR A 22 12.18 -7.84 9.32
CA THR A 22 13.14 -8.65 10.10
C THR A 22 14.13 -9.46 9.25
N GLY A 23 14.25 -9.16 7.95
CA GLY A 23 15.19 -9.78 7.01
C GLY A 23 14.58 -10.75 6.03
N VAL A 24 13.25 -10.81 5.97
CA VAL A 24 12.52 -11.62 4.98
C VAL A 24 12.29 -10.84 3.70
N GLY A 25 12.09 -9.53 3.82
CA GLY A 25 11.84 -8.57 2.74
C GLY A 25 10.38 -8.44 2.32
N ASN A 26 9.45 -9.13 2.99
CA ASN A 26 8.03 -9.12 2.65
C ASN A 26 7.41 -7.74 2.87
N LEU A 27 7.57 -7.18 4.08
CA LEU A 27 6.90 -5.93 4.45
C LEU A 27 7.43 -4.79 3.57
N LEU A 28 8.75 -4.74 3.37
CA LEU A 28 9.35 -3.74 2.50
C LEU A 28 8.91 -3.88 1.04
N ALA A 29 8.75 -5.12 0.55
CA ALA A 29 8.30 -5.37 -0.81
C ALA A 29 6.82 -4.99 -1.01
N HIS A 30 5.96 -5.29 -0.04
CA HIS A 30 4.56 -4.85 -0.03
C HIS A 30 4.46 -3.33 -0.07
N ASP A 31 5.10 -2.65 0.89
CA ASP A 31 5.06 -1.19 1.00
C ASP A 31 5.45 -0.51 -0.32
N ILE A 32 6.49 -0.99 -1.00
CA ILE A 32 7.04 -0.32 -2.19
C ILE A 32 6.24 -0.62 -3.47
N VAL A 33 5.69 -1.82 -3.57
CA VAL A 33 4.86 -2.20 -4.71
C VAL A 33 3.49 -1.52 -4.60
N GLU A 34 2.90 -1.53 -3.41
CA GLU A 34 1.53 -1.08 -3.15
C GLU A 34 1.46 0.45 -2.98
N HIS A 35 2.34 1.05 -2.19
CA HIS A 35 2.37 2.51 -1.96
C HIS A 35 3.18 3.22 -3.04
N ILE A 36 2.63 3.27 -4.24
CA ILE A 36 3.21 3.88 -5.45
C ILE A 36 3.59 5.37 -5.33
N ASN A 37 3.12 6.08 -4.29
CA ASN A 37 3.54 7.46 -4.00
C ASN A 37 4.87 7.55 -3.25
N GLY A 38 5.44 6.40 -2.90
CA GLY A 38 6.67 6.29 -2.14
C GLY A 38 6.42 6.23 -0.64
N ILE A 39 7.42 5.68 0.04
CA ILE A 39 7.36 5.33 1.47
C ILE A 39 7.05 6.51 2.39
N SER A 40 7.39 7.73 1.98
CA SER A 40 7.08 8.95 2.73
C SER A 40 5.58 9.31 2.77
N ALA A 41 4.76 8.74 1.89
CA ALA A 41 3.32 8.99 1.81
C ALA A 41 2.48 8.03 2.68
N ILE A 42 3.10 6.94 3.15
CA ILE A 42 2.48 5.87 3.94
C ILE A 42 1.88 6.42 5.22
N GLY A 43 0.68 5.95 5.58
CA GLY A 43 -0.05 6.36 6.77
C GLY A 43 -1.05 7.50 6.54
N THR A 44 -1.20 8.01 5.31
CA THR A 44 -2.30 8.93 4.98
C THR A 44 -3.46 8.14 4.37
N VAL A 45 -4.70 8.41 4.81
CA VAL A 45 -5.92 7.74 4.29
C VAL A 45 -5.97 7.74 2.75
N THR A 46 -5.53 8.82 2.10
CA THR A 46 -5.52 8.92 0.65
C THR A 46 -4.50 7.99 -0.01
N ASP A 47 -3.35 7.79 0.62
CA ASP A 47 -2.31 6.89 0.12
C ASP A 47 -2.72 5.43 0.34
N GLU A 48 -3.27 5.10 1.51
CA GLU A 48 -3.82 3.77 1.81
C GLU A 48 -4.90 3.37 0.78
N LEU A 49 -5.83 4.26 0.47
CA LEU A 49 -6.87 4.00 -0.53
C LEU A 49 -6.33 3.81 -1.95
N GLU A 50 -5.21 4.45 -2.29
CA GLU A 50 -4.51 4.21 -3.56
C GLU A 50 -3.78 2.87 -3.55
N ALA A 51 -3.14 2.52 -2.43
CA ALA A 51 -2.46 1.24 -2.21
C ALA A 51 -3.45 0.07 -2.26
N LEU A 52 -4.64 0.18 -1.67
CA LEU A 52 -5.68 -0.85 -1.74
C LEU A 52 -6.10 -1.17 -3.18
N ALA A 53 -6.12 -0.19 -4.08
CA ALA A 53 -6.36 -0.45 -5.49
C ALA A 53 -5.21 -1.20 -6.15
N VAL A 54 -3.96 -0.99 -5.70
CA VAL A 54 -2.81 -1.77 -6.16
C VAL A 54 -2.90 -3.20 -5.64
N VAL A 55 -3.17 -3.39 -4.35
CA VAL A 55 -3.39 -4.72 -3.74
C VAL A 55 -4.46 -5.47 -4.53
N MET A 56 -5.58 -4.82 -4.83
CA MET A 56 -6.66 -5.40 -5.63
C MET A 56 -6.22 -5.87 -7.03
N ILE A 57 -5.25 -5.19 -7.66
CA ILE A 57 -4.74 -5.55 -8.99
C ILE A 57 -3.73 -6.70 -8.90
N VAL A 58 -2.83 -6.65 -7.92
CA VAL A 58 -1.77 -7.66 -7.76
C VAL A 58 -2.23 -8.91 -7.01
N ARG A 59 -3.43 -8.89 -6.40
CA ARG A 59 -4.02 -10.05 -5.71
C ARG A 59 -4.15 -11.26 -6.63
N ASN A 60 -4.21 -12.45 -6.02
CA ASN A 60 -4.29 -13.78 -6.65
C ASN A 60 -3.08 -14.24 -7.46
N ASN A 61 -2.18 -13.34 -7.85
CA ASN A 61 -1.01 -13.79 -8.59
C ASN A 61 0.20 -14.02 -7.67
N TYR A 62 0.41 -13.22 -6.62
CA TYR A 62 1.80 -12.99 -6.21
C TYR A 62 2.12 -12.63 -4.75
N ALA A 63 1.19 -12.08 -3.93
CA ALA A 63 1.57 -11.51 -2.63
C ALA A 63 0.81 -12.05 -1.39
N ALA A 64 -0.43 -12.50 -1.54
CA ALA A 64 -1.22 -13.27 -0.58
C ALA A 64 -2.59 -13.57 -1.22
N VAL A 65 -3.36 -14.51 -0.66
CA VAL A 65 -4.78 -14.66 -1.03
C VAL A 65 -5.54 -13.54 -0.31
N VAL A 66 -5.63 -12.37 -0.95
CA VAL A 66 -6.43 -11.24 -0.45
C VAL A 66 -7.80 -11.30 -1.10
N THR A 67 -8.83 -11.46 -0.28
CA THR A 67 -10.22 -11.53 -0.72
C THR A 67 -10.84 -10.14 -0.89
N GLU A 68 -12.00 -10.06 -1.52
CA GLU A 68 -12.79 -8.81 -1.56
C GLU A 68 -13.27 -8.39 -0.18
N GLU A 69 -13.52 -9.33 0.72
CA GLU A 69 -13.89 -9.04 2.10
C GLU A 69 -12.72 -8.41 2.86
N ASP A 70 -11.50 -8.91 2.70
CA ASP A 70 -10.30 -8.33 3.33
C ASP A 70 -10.12 -6.86 2.92
N LEU A 71 -10.20 -6.59 1.62
CA LEU A 71 -10.11 -5.21 1.10
C LEU A 71 -11.27 -4.33 1.59
N ALA A 72 -12.47 -4.89 1.74
CA ALA A 72 -13.61 -4.15 2.27
C ALA A 72 -13.39 -3.77 3.75
N TYR A 73 -12.79 -4.66 4.55
CA TYR A 73 -12.38 -4.34 5.92
C TYR A 73 -11.30 -3.24 5.94
N ASP A 74 -10.29 -3.29 5.06
CA ASP A 74 -9.26 -2.25 5.01
C ASP A 74 -9.84 -0.87 4.63
N VAL A 75 -10.86 -0.83 3.77
CA VAL A 75 -11.61 0.40 3.48
C VAL A 75 -12.32 0.92 4.73
N ILE A 76 -12.92 0.05 5.55
CA ILE A 76 -13.55 0.42 6.83
C ILE A 76 -12.50 0.94 7.82
N GLU A 77 -11.31 0.32 7.88
CA GLU A 77 -10.22 0.80 8.72
C GLU A 77 -9.74 2.20 8.28
N CYS A 78 -9.61 2.44 6.98
CA CYS A 78 -9.35 3.78 6.45
C CYS A 78 -10.41 4.80 6.85
N PHE A 79 -11.68 4.39 6.94
CA PHE A 79 -12.77 5.26 7.37
C PHE A 79 -12.64 5.71 8.84
N ARG A 80 -12.09 4.88 9.73
CA ARG A 80 -11.86 5.26 11.14
C ARG A 80 -11.00 6.51 11.29
N TYR A 81 -10.06 6.71 10.37
CA TYR A 81 -9.14 7.84 10.36
C TYR A 81 -9.55 8.96 9.39
N TYR A 82 -10.72 8.84 8.75
CA TYR A 82 -11.20 9.80 7.78
C TYR A 82 -11.55 11.15 8.44
N ASN A 83 -10.99 12.23 7.87
CA ASN A 83 -11.38 13.59 8.20
C ASN A 83 -12.43 14.10 7.19
N PRO A 84 -13.65 14.46 7.60
CA PRO A 84 -14.69 14.98 6.71
C PRO A 84 -14.33 16.24 5.92
N LYS A 85 -13.24 16.92 6.29
CA LYS A 85 -12.70 18.08 5.56
C LYS A 85 -11.85 17.68 4.36
N THR A 86 -11.39 16.43 4.28
CA THR A 86 -10.62 15.92 3.14
C THR A 86 -11.52 15.89 1.91
N LYS A 87 -11.09 16.59 0.86
CA LYS A 87 -11.84 16.70 -0.38
C LYS A 87 -11.46 15.57 -1.31
N ALA A 88 -12.47 14.90 -1.87
CA ALA A 88 -12.26 13.91 -2.92
C ALA A 88 -11.76 14.60 -4.21
N PRO A 89 -10.75 14.05 -4.88
CA PRO A 89 -10.33 14.53 -6.19
C PRO A 89 -11.36 14.17 -7.27
N VAL A 90 -11.41 14.97 -8.34
CA VAL A 90 -12.17 14.61 -9.54
C VAL A 90 -11.40 13.54 -10.30
N THR A 91 -12.07 12.44 -10.63
CA THR A 91 -11.43 11.30 -11.30
C THR A 91 -12.28 10.73 -12.42
N HIS A 92 -11.61 10.15 -13.41
CA HIS A 92 -12.27 9.40 -14.48
C HIS A 92 -12.34 7.92 -14.13
N LYS A 93 -13.42 7.27 -14.58
CA LYS A 93 -13.62 5.82 -14.41
C LYS A 93 -12.51 5.02 -15.08
N HIS A 94 -12.12 3.92 -14.46
CA HIS A 94 -11.20 2.95 -15.08
C HIS A 94 -11.99 1.77 -15.64
N LYS A 95 -12.04 1.62 -16.96
CA LYS A 95 -12.97 0.67 -17.62
C LYS A 95 -12.89 -0.77 -17.13
N ILE A 96 -11.71 -1.23 -16.71
CA ILE A 96 -11.46 -2.63 -16.34
C ILE A 96 -11.76 -2.91 -14.86
N PHE A 97 -11.47 -1.95 -13.98
CA PHE A 97 -11.46 -2.17 -12.52
C PHE A 97 -12.59 -1.45 -11.80
N GLU A 98 -13.42 -0.68 -12.51
CA GLU A 98 -14.53 0.04 -11.93
C GLU A 98 -15.48 -0.90 -11.17
N ASP A 99 -15.88 -2.01 -11.79
CA ASP A 99 -16.83 -2.95 -11.18
C ASP A 99 -16.25 -3.60 -9.92
N ALA A 100 -14.96 -3.95 -9.93
CA ALA A 100 -14.27 -4.51 -8.75
C ALA A 100 -14.16 -3.47 -7.62
N ILE A 101 -13.88 -2.21 -7.94
CA ILE A 101 -13.87 -1.12 -6.96
C ILE A 101 -15.26 -0.95 -6.35
N GLU A 102 -16.32 -0.92 -7.16
CA GLU A 102 -17.68 -0.80 -6.63
C GLU A 102 -18.06 -2.00 -5.75
N GLN A 103 -17.71 -3.23 -6.14
CA GLN A 103 -17.97 -4.42 -5.34
C GLN A 103 -17.33 -4.35 -3.95
N ILE A 104 -16.06 -3.93 -3.86
CA ILE A 104 -15.36 -3.74 -2.57
C ILE A 104 -16.06 -2.67 -1.73
N LEU A 105 -16.42 -1.54 -2.33
CA LEU A 105 -17.09 -0.44 -1.63
C LEU A 105 -18.52 -0.79 -1.19
N ASP A 106 -19.21 -1.64 -1.94
CA ASP A 106 -20.55 -2.14 -1.60
C ASP A 106 -20.46 -3.11 -0.42
N LEU A 107 -19.52 -4.06 -0.44
CA LEU A 107 -19.24 -4.95 0.69
C LEU A 107 -18.87 -4.16 1.95
N ALA A 108 -18.05 -3.13 1.82
CA ALA A 108 -17.69 -2.26 2.94
C ALA A 108 -18.93 -1.52 3.48
N THR A 109 -19.83 -1.08 2.59
CA THR A 109 -21.09 -0.40 2.96
C THR A 109 -22.03 -1.32 3.73
N GLU A 110 -22.09 -2.60 3.40
CA GLU A 110 -22.91 -3.58 4.10
C GLU A 110 -22.44 -3.84 5.54
N LYS A 111 -21.13 -3.74 5.78
CA LYS A 111 -20.50 -4.08 7.06
C LYS A 111 -20.22 -2.87 7.95
N VAL A 112 -19.99 -1.68 7.38
CA VAL A 112 -19.48 -0.51 8.13
C VAL A 112 -20.32 -0.14 9.36
N SER A 113 -21.65 -0.26 9.29
CA SER A 113 -22.52 0.12 10.41
C SER A 113 -22.40 -0.80 11.63
N SER A 114 -21.92 -2.04 11.46
CA SER A 114 -21.65 -2.95 12.58
C SER A 114 -20.21 -2.85 13.10
N GLU A 115 -19.28 -2.32 12.30
CA GLU A 115 -17.86 -2.23 12.63
C GLU A 115 -17.46 -0.89 13.29
N ILE A 116 -18.31 0.14 13.17
CA ILE A 116 -18.03 1.50 13.62
C ILE A 116 -19.11 1.95 14.61
N ASP A 117 -18.72 2.11 15.89
CA ASP A 117 -19.64 2.50 16.97
C ASP A 117 -20.35 3.85 16.70
N ASP A 118 -19.60 4.84 16.20
CA ASP A 118 -20.11 6.19 15.89
C ASP A 118 -20.48 6.37 14.40
N TYR A 119 -21.01 5.32 13.78
CA TYR A 119 -21.35 5.33 12.36
C TYR A 119 -22.33 6.45 11.98
N CYS A 120 -22.00 7.16 10.90
CA CYS A 120 -22.88 8.14 10.27
C CYS A 120 -22.92 7.90 8.75
N ALA A 121 -24.10 7.57 8.23
CA ALA A 121 -24.30 7.27 6.81
C ALA A 121 -23.91 8.43 5.89
N GLU A 122 -24.18 9.69 6.27
CA GLU A 122 -23.78 10.85 5.46
C GLU A 122 -22.25 10.99 5.38
N THR A 123 -21.55 10.77 6.50
CA THR A 123 -20.09 10.79 6.55
C THR A 123 -19.51 9.63 5.74
N TRP A 124 -20.12 8.44 5.83
CA TRP A 124 -19.73 7.28 5.04
C TRP A 124 -19.89 7.52 3.55
N GLU A 125 -21.02 8.07 3.08
CA GLU A 125 -21.20 8.33 1.64
C GLU A 125 -20.15 9.32 1.09
N ARG A 126 -19.76 10.32 1.89
CA ARG A 126 -18.66 11.23 1.53
C ARG A 126 -17.32 10.49 1.45
N PHE A 127 -17.05 9.63 2.43
CA PHE A 127 -15.85 8.80 2.42
C PHE A 127 -15.85 7.81 1.25
N ARG A 128 -16.94 7.11 0.98
CA ARG A 128 -17.10 6.17 -0.15
C ARG A 128 -16.82 6.86 -1.48
N TYR A 129 -17.29 8.09 -1.66
CA TYR A 129 -16.95 8.89 -2.84
C TYR A 129 -15.45 9.20 -2.94
N LEU A 130 -14.81 9.53 -1.81
CA LEU A 130 -13.37 9.76 -1.72
C LEU A 130 -12.56 8.47 -1.98
N ALA A 131 -12.94 7.36 -1.35
CA ALA A 131 -12.36 6.04 -1.50
C ALA A 131 -12.36 5.60 -2.96
N ARG A 132 -13.51 5.64 -3.61
CA ARG A 132 -13.64 5.39 -5.05
C ARG A 132 -12.69 6.24 -5.89
N ALA A 133 -12.60 7.54 -5.59
CA ALA A 133 -11.74 8.44 -6.34
C ALA A 133 -10.26 8.08 -6.19
N HIS A 134 -9.80 7.83 -4.97
CA HIS A 134 -8.42 7.44 -4.70
C HIS A 134 -8.09 6.05 -5.24
N MET A 135 -8.97 5.06 -5.08
CA MET A 135 -8.76 3.74 -5.68
C MET A 135 -8.59 3.83 -7.20
N ARG A 136 -9.39 4.65 -7.90
CA ARG A 136 -9.19 4.92 -9.33
C ARG A 136 -7.86 5.61 -9.64
N ILE A 137 -7.37 6.50 -8.75
CA ILE A 137 -6.05 7.11 -8.90
C ILE A 137 -4.96 6.03 -8.74
N GLY A 138 -5.07 5.18 -7.73
CA GLY A 138 -4.18 4.04 -7.47
C GLY A 138 -4.05 3.15 -8.69
N THR A 139 -5.18 2.70 -9.26
CA THR A 139 -5.21 1.93 -10.51
C THR A 139 -4.47 2.63 -11.66
N ARG A 140 -4.72 3.92 -11.89
CA ARG A 140 -4.04 4.64 -12.97
C ARG A 140 -2.54 4.80 -12.74
N LYS A 141 -2.14 5.06 -11.50
CA LYS A 141 -0.73 5.20 -11.13
C LYS A 141 -0.01 3.85 -11.25
N PHE A 142 -0.66 2.74 -10.90
CA PHE A 142 -0.13 1.39 -11.11
C PHE A 142 0.23 1.15 -12.59
N PHE A 143 -0.73 1.32 -13.51
CA PHE A 143 -0.46 1.14 -14.94
C PHE A 143 0.46 2.19 -15.56
N LYS A 144 0.64 3.34 -14.89
CA LYS A 144 1.68 4.30 -15.28
C LYS A 144 3.07 3.83 -14.85
N LYS A 145 3.19 3.21 -13.68
CA LYS A 145 4.44 2.65 -13.13
C LYS A 145 4.85 1.38 -13.87
N TYR A 146 3.87 0.54 -14.21
CA TYR A 146 4.03 -0.72 -14.93
C TYR A 146 3.26 -0.65 -16.26
N PRO A 147 3.83 -0.04 -17.32
CA PRO A 147 3.12 0.26 -18.55
C PRO A 147 2.93 -0.94 -19.49
N SER A 148 3.43 -2.12 -19.13
CA SER A 148 3.36 -3.29 -20.00
C SER A 148 2.00 -3.98 -19.97
N ASN A 149 1.80 -4.89 -20.93
CA ASN A 149 0.61 -5.75 -20.97
C ASN A 149 0.62 -6.84 -19.88
N CYS A 150 1.68 -6.91 -19.07
CA CYS A 150 1.88 -7.87 -18.00
C CYS A 150 2.23 -7.15 -16.69
N ALA A 151 1.57 -6.02 -16.41
CA ALA A 151 1.87 -5.12 -15.29
C ALA A 151 1.89 -5.85 -13.93
N GLU A 152 0.99 -6.81 -13.71
CA GLU A 152 0.94 -7.62 -12.50
C GLU A 152 2.20 -8.48 -12.33
N ALA A 153 2.73 -9.04 -13.43
CA ALA A 153 3.94 -9.84 -13.39
C ALA A 153 5.18 -8.97 -13.09
N GLU A 154 5.28 -7.77 -13.67
CA GLU A 154 6.38 -6.83 -13.38
C GLU A 154 6.35 -6.33 -11.93
N ALA A 155 5.16 -6.06 -11.39
CA ALA A 155 4.99 -5.71 -9.99
C ALA A 155 5.47 -6.85 -9.07
N TYR A 156 5.21 -8.11 -9.43
CA TYR A 156 5.73 -9.25 -8.68
C TYR A 156 7.22 -9.47 -8.84
N GLU A 157 7.78 -9.30 -10.03
CA GLU A 157 9.23 -9.35 -10.22
C GLU A 157 9.93 -8.29 -9.37
N THR A 158 9.31 -7.11 -9.23
CA THR A 158 9.78 -6.06 -8.31
C THR A 158 9.71 -6.55 -6.86
N PHE A 159 8.58 -7.13 -6.45
CA PHE A 159 8.40 -7.70 -5.12
C PHE A 159 9.48 -8.74 -4.78
N CYS A 160 9.65 -9.75 -5.64
CA CYS A 160 10.66 -10.79 -5.46
C CYS A 160 12.08 -10.24 -5.46
N SER A 161 12.36 -9.22 -6.28
CA SER A 161 13.69 -8.60 -6.32
C SER A 161 14.00 -7.85 -5.03
N ILE A 162 13.02 -7.18 -4.42
CA ILE A 162 13.18 -6.55 -3.10
C ILE A 162 13.41 -7.61 -2.03
N GLN A 163 12.59 -8.66 -1.98
CA GLN A 163 12.79 -9.78 -1.03
C GLN A 163 14.20 -10.36 -1.15
N LYS A 164 14.64 -10.65 -2.37
CA LYS A 164 15.96 -11.20 -2.64
C LYS A 164 17.07 -10.23 -2.23
N ALA A 165 16.91 -8.93 -2.47
CA ALA A 165 17.90 -7.94 -2.04
C ALA A 165 18.01 -7.88 -0.51
N VAL A 166 16.87 -7.89 0.20
CA VAL A 166 16.83 -7.91 1.67
C VAL A 166 17.48 -9.17 2.23
N GLN A 167 17.13 -10.35 1.72
CA GLN A 167 17.68 -11.63 2.18
C GLN A 167 19.18 -11.77 1.95
N ASN A 168 19.74 -11.06 0.96
CA ASN A 168 21.17 -11.02 0.68
C ASN A 168 21.90 -9.87 1.41
N THR A 169 21.18 -9.09 2.23
CA THR A 169 21.76 -7.99 3.01
C THR A 169 21.93 -8.42 4.45
N GLU A 170 23.13 -8.23 5.00
CA GLU A 170 23.34 -8.39 6.44
C GLU A 170 22.68 -7.23 7.20
N ILE A 171 21.75 -7.55 8.10
CA ILE A 171 20.98 -6.60 8.90
C ILE A 171 21.63 -6.46 10.28
N TYR A 172 22.02 -5.23 10.62
CA TYR A 172 22.64 -4.89 11.89
C TYR A 172 21.80 -3.87 12.67
N ASP A 173 21.86 -3.91 14.00
CA ASP A 173 21.17 -2.91 14.83
C ASP A 173 21.70 -1.50 14.55
N GLY A 174 20.80 -0.54 14.37
CA GLY A 174 21.16 0.85 14.09
C GLY A 174 21.77 1.13 12.72
N ALA A 175 21.97 0.13 11.86
CA ALA A 175 22.48 0.34 10.50
C ALA A 175 21.43 1.02 9.61
N ARG A 176 21.89 1.93 8.76
CA ARG A 176 21.06 2.59 7.74
C ARG A 176 21.32 1.99 6.39
N TYR A 177 20.27 1.95 5.56
CA TYR A 177 20.34 1.34 4.24
C TYR A 177 19.63 2.24 3.23
N GLN A 178 20.18 2.27 2.02
CA GLN A 178 19.53 2.85 0.85
C GLN A 178 19.05 1.73 -0.06
N LEU A 179 17.76 1.72 -0.35
CA LEU A 179 17.14 0.83 -1.32
C LEU A 179 17.00 1.55 -2.66
N ASN A 180 17.53 0.96 -3.73
CA ASN A 180 17.38 1.45 -5.09
C ASN A 180 16.66 0.41 -5.94
N VAL A 181 15.53 0.80 -6.52
CA VAL A 181 14.71 -0.03 -7.41
C VAL A 181 14.67 0.61 -8.80
N VAL A 182 15.18 -0.08 -9.81
CA VAL A 182 15.21 0.36 -11.23
C VAL A 182 14.80 -0.81 -12.10
N ASP A 183 13.73 -0.66 -12.89
CA ASP A 183 13.25 -1.68 -13.85
C ASP A 183 13.20 -3.09 -13.25
N THR A 184 12.47 -3.24 -12.13
CA THR A 184 12.34 -4.44 -11.28
C THR A 184 13.61 -4.92 -10.59
N VAL A 185 14.80 -4.41 -10.92
CA VAL A 185 16.05 -4.71 -10.21
C VAL A 185 16.12 -3.93 -8.91
N CYS A 186 16.33 -4.63 -7.79
CA CYS A 186 16.50 -4.04 -6.48
C CYS A 186 17.92 -4.23 -5.96
N THR A 187 18.51 -3.16 -5.44
CA THR A 187 19.82 -3.16 -4.76
C THR A 187 19.71 -2.46 -3.42
N ILE A 188 20.41 -3.00 -2.41
CA ILE A 188 20.52 -2.39 -1.10
C ILE A 188 21.98 -2.02 -0.87
N HIS A 189 22.22 -0.76 -0.49
CA HIS A 189 23.52 -0.27 -0.09
C HIS A 189 23.51 0.07 1.40
N SER A 190 24.41 -0.54 2.17
CA SER A 190 24.65 -0.15 3.55
C SER A 190 25.26 1.25 3.58
N LEU A 191 24.62 2.15 4.33
CA LEU A 191 25.16 3.46 4.64
C LEU A 191 25.93 3.31 5.96
N TYR A 192 27.22 2.99 5.85
CA TYR A 192 28.11 3.05 7.00
C TYR A 192 28.27 4.53 7.37
N GLU A 193 27.74 4.93 8.54
CA GLU A 193 28.25 6.11 9.21
C GLU A 193 29.58 5.66 9.84
N ASP A 194 30.71 6.12 9.28
CA ASP A 194 32.00 6.04 9.95
C ASP A 194 31.85 6.74 11.31
N TYR A 195 31.67 5.96 12.38
CA TYR A 195 31.67 6.45 13.76
C TYR A 195 33.10 6.70 14.25
#